data_AF-A0A7C1A5P4-F1
#
_entry.id   AF-A0A7C1A5P4-F1
#
_cell.length_a   1.000
_cell.length_b   1.000
_cell.length_c   1.000
_cell.angle_alpha   90.00
_cell.angle_beta   90.00
_cell.angle_gamma   90.00
#
_symmetry.space_group_name_H-M   'P 1'
#
loop_
_entity.id
_entity.type
_entity.pdbx_description
1 polymer ?
#
loop_
_entity_poly.entity_id
_entity_poly.type
_entity_poly.pdbx_seq_one_letter_code
_entity_poly.pdbx_strand_id
1 'polypeptide(L)' 'MNIIVVKDYNELSYQAAQLIAEQITKKRNSVLGLATGSTPNGMYKELIRLNQEGKVDFSEVITFNLDE' A
#
# COMPACT_ATOMS: atom_id res chain seq x y z
N MET A 1 -5.72 -16.27 9.60
CA MET A 1 -4.62 -15.97 8.67
C MET A 1 -5.17 -16.09 7.26
N ASN A 2 -5.08 -15.05 6.44
CA ASN A 2 -5.48 -15.08 5.03
C ASN A 2 -4.21 -15.25 4.18
N ILE A 3 -4.21 -16.21 3.24
CA ILE A 3 -3.05 -16.49 2.39
C ILE A 3 -3.45 -16.19 0.94
N ILE A 4 -2.74 -15.25 0.31
CA ILE A 4 -2.93 -14.91 -1.10
C ILE A 4 -1.66 -15.33 -1.83
N VAL A 5 -1.78 -16.31 -2.72
CA VAL A 5 -0.68 -16.76 -3.59
C VAL A 5 -0.80 -16.03 -4.92
N VAL A 6 0.28 -15.36 -5.31
CA VAL A 6 0.39 -14.58 -6.54
C VAL A 6 1.48 -15.14 -7.41
N LYS A 7 1.42 -14.84 -8.71
CA LYS A 7 2.34 -15.39 -9.71
C LYS A 7 3.77 -14.87 -9.55
N ASP A 8 3.92 -13.58 -9.31
CA ASP A 8 5.21 -12.90 -9.33
C ASP A 8 5.23 -11.62 -8.48
N TYR A 9 6.39 -10.95 -8.46
CA TYR A 9 6.62 -9.74 -7.67
C TYR A 9 5.74 -8.55 -8.09
N ASN A 10 5.42 -8.43 -9.38
CA ASN A 10 4.59 -7.33 -9.86
C ASN A 10 3.14 -7.53 -9.41
N GLU A 11 2.64 -8.77 -9.49
CA GLU A 11 1.32 -9.09 -8.97
C GLU A 11 1.26 -8.95 -7.45
N LEU A 12 2.31 -9.37 -6.71
CA LEU A 12 2.42 -9.12 -5.27
C LEU A 12 2.29 -7.63 -4.94
N SER A 13 3.06 -6.81 -5.65
CA SER A 13 3.11 -5.36 -5.46
C SER A 13 1.77 -4.69 -5.75
N TYR A 14 1.12 -5.09 -6.85
CA TYR A 14 -0.21 -4.63 -7.22
C TYR A 14 -1.26 -5.00 -6.17
N GLN A 15 -1.31 -6.27 -5.77
CA GLN A 15 -2.29 -6.76 -4.79
C GLN A 15 -2.12 -6.08 -3.43
N ALA A 16 -0.87 -5.94 -2.95
CA ALA A 16 -0.59 -5.24 -1.70
C ALA A 16 -1.03 -3.76 -1.75
N ALA A 17 -0.79 -3.07 -2.87
CA ALA A 17 -1.23 -1.70 -3.05
C ALA A 17 -2.77 -1.56 -3.10
N GLN A 18 -3.48 -2.51 -3.73
CA GLN A 18 -4.95 -2.53 -3.71
C GLN A 18 -5.48 -2.67 -2.28
N LEU A 19 -4.91 -3.56 -1.47
CA LEU A 19 -5.34 -3.74 -0.07
C LEU A 19 -5.18 -2.47 0.77
N ILE A 20 -4.05 -1.76 0.60
CA ILE A 20 -3.81 -0.48 1.29
C ILE A 20 -4.76 0.60 0.78
N ALA A 21 -4.96 0.70 -0.54
CA ALA A 21 -5.88 1.68 -1.12
C ALA A 21 -7.31 1.45 -0.61
N GLU A 22 -7.78 0.20 -0.60
CA GLU A 22 -9.09 -0.15 -0.02
C GLU A 22 -9.21 0.23 1.45
N GLN A 23 -8.16 0.01 2.24
CA GLN A 23 -8.14 0.40 3.66
C GLN A 23 -8.29 1.92 3.81
N ILE A 24 -7.59 2.70 2.99
CA ILE A 24 -7.69 4.18 2.99
C ILE A 24 -9.07 4.64 2.52
N THR A 25 -9.64 4.00 1.49
CA THR A 25 -11.00 4.29 1.03
C THR A 25 -12.03 4.03 2.14
N LYS A 26 -11.88 2.93 2.88
CA LYS A 26 -12.77 2.58 4.00
C LYS A 26 -12.58 3.51 5.21
N LYS A 27 -11.35 4.00 5.44
CA LYS A 27 -10.99 4.90 6.54
C LYS A 27 -9.89 5.85 6.10
N ARG A 28 -10.28 7.08 5.73
CA ARG A 28 -9.37 8.11 5.20
C ARG A 28 -8.24 8.48 6.17
N ASN A 29 -8.54 8.51 7.47
CA ASN A 29 -7.58 8.76 8.54
C ASN A 29 -6.92 7.48 9.08
N SER A 30 -6.63 6.52 8.20
CA SER A 30 -5.92 5.30 8.60
C SER A 30 -4.51 5.63 9.10
N VAL A 31 -4.10 4.92 10.16
CA VAL A 31 -2.74 4.97 10.69
C VAL A 31 -2.00 3.75 10.14
N LEU A 32 -1.01 3.97 9.28
CA LEU A 32 -0.32 2.91 8.54
C LEU A 32 1.10 2.70 9.08
N GLY A 33 1.39 1.47 9.50
CA GLY A 33 2.76 1.02 9.75
C GLY A 33 3.42 0.65 8.43
N LEU A 34 4.51 1.34 8.09
CA LEU A 34 5.24 1.17 6.84
C LEU A 34 6.56 0.44 7.09
N ALA A 35 6.89 -0.46 6.16
CA ALA A 35 8.15 -1.19 6.15
C ALA A 35 9.09 -0.60 5.10
N THR A 36 10.40 -0.72 5.35
CA THR A 36 11.46 -0.43 4.38
C THR A 36 11.92 -1.72 3.68
N GLY A 37 12.99 -1.64 2.89
CA GLY A 37 13.56 -2.78 2.16
C GLY A 37 13.03 -2.94 0.73
N SER A 38 13.56 -3.93 0.02
CA SER A 38 13.28 -4.12 -1.41
C SER A 38 11.87 -4.66 -1.69
N THR A 39 11.32 -5.48 -0.79
CA THR A 39 10.01 -6.09 -0.98
C THR A 39 8.87 -5.07 -1.16
N PRO A 40 8.69 -4.04 -0.30
CA PRO A 40 7.59 -3.09 -0.46
C PRO A 40 7.80 -2.04 -1.57
N ASN A 41 8.96 -1.96 -2.23
CA ASN A 41 9.24 -0.95 -3.24
C ASN A 41 8.24 -0.95 -4.41
N GLY A 42 7.87 -2.12 -4.92
CA GLY A 42 6.88 -2.22 -6.00
C GLY A 42 5.48 -1.78 -5.54
N MET A 43 5.09 -2.15 -4.31
CA MET A 43 3.83 -1.71 -3.72
C MET A 43 3.77 -0.18 -3.61
N TYR A 44 4.84 0.48 -3.14
CA TYR A 44 4.88 1.94 -3.08
C TYR A 44 4.78 2.59 -4.46
N LYS A 45 5.42 2.02 -5.49
CA LYS A 45 5.26 2.50 -6.88
C LYS A 45 3.81 2.41 -7.35
N GLU A 46 3.13 1.31 -7.06
CA GLU A 46 1.71 1.16 -7.40
C GLU A 46 0.81 2.12 -6.62
N LEU A 47 1.08 2.38 -5.33
CA LEU A 47 0.36 3.38 -4.55
C LEU A 47 0.53 4.79 -5.11
N ILE A 48 1.74 5.14 -5.56
CA ILE A 48 2.00 6.42 -6.26
C ILE A 48 1.16 6.50 -7.54
N ARG A 49 1.15 5.43 -8.36
CA ARG A 49 0.34 5.38 -9.58
C ARG A 49 -1.15 5.58 -9.28
N LEU A 50 -1.69 4.89 -8.27
CA LEU A 50 -3.09 5.02 -7.87
C LEU A 50 -3.42 6.44 -7.39
N ASN A 51 -2.51 7.10 -6.68
CA ASN A 51 -2.71 8.48 -6.24
C ASN A 51 -2.75 9.45 -7.43
N GLN A 52 -1.82 9.30 -8.38
CA GLN A 52 -1.79 10.09 -9.61
C GLN A 52 -3.04 9.89 -10.47
N GLU A 53 -3.62 8.69 -10.46
CA GLU A 53 -4.90 8.39 -11.11
C GLU A 53 -6.13 8.88 -10.32
N GLY A 54 -5.94 9.50 -9.15
CA GLY A 54 -7.02 9.98 -8.28
C GLY A 54 -7.81 8.85 -7.60
N LYS A 55 -7.27 7.63 -7.57
CA LYS A 55 -7.94 6.44 -6.99
C LYS A 55 -7.73 6.30 -5.49
N VAL A 56 -6.68 6.90 -4.95
CA VAL A 56 -6.40 6.93 -3.51
C VAL A 56 -5.91 8.31 -3.09
N ASP A 57 -6.40 8.77 -1.94
CA ASP A 57 -6.10 10.07 -1.36
C ASP A 57 -5.43 9.87 0.00
N PHE A 58 -4.17 10.27 0.11
CA PHE A 58 -3.36 10.12 1.31
C PHE A 58 -3.40 11.34 2.24
N SER A 59 -4.17 12.39 1.91
CA SER A 59 -4.14 13.68 2.64
C SER A 59 -4.49 13.59 4.13
N GLU A 60 -5.27 12.59 4.54
CA GLU A 60 -5.65 12.35 5.94
C GLU A 60 -4.89 11.18 6.59
N VAL A 61 -4.02 10.50 5.85
CA VAL A 61 -3.31 9.32 6.32
C VAL A 61 -2.17 9.71 7.25
N ILE A 62 -2.02 8.95 8.34
CA ILE A 62 -0.89 9.08 9.28
C ILE A 62 0.00 7.85 9.10
N THR A 63 1.31 8.04 9.04
CA THR A 63 2.26 6.93 8.88
C THR A 63 3.26 6.86 10.03
N PHE A 64 3.78 5.67 10.26
CA PHE A 64 4.95 5.42 11.10
C PHE A 64 5.78 4.29 10.48
N ASN A 65 7.10 4.33 10.62
CA ASN A 65 7.97 3.25 10.18
C ASN A 65 8.17 2.23 11.30
N LEU A 66 8.42 0.97 10.92
CA LEU A 66 8.69 -0.11 11.86
C LEU A 66 10.04 0.03 12.57
N ASP A 67 11.02 0.58 11.87
CA ASP A 67 12.42 0.71 12.27
C ASP A 67 13.08 1.92 11.56
N GLU A 68 14.26 2.33 12.06
CA GLU A 68 15.15 3.35 11.49
C GLU A 68 16.60 2.84 11.51
#